data_AF-A0A2C3PDS2-F1
#
_entry.id   AF-A0A2C3PDS2-F1
#
_cell.length_a   1.000
_cell.length_b   1.000
_cell.length_c   1.000
_cell.angle_alpha   90.00
_cell.angle_beta   90.00
_cell.angle_gamma   90.00
#
_symmetry.space_group_name_H-M   'P 1'
#
loop_
_entity.id
_entity.type
_entity.pdbx_description
1 polymer ?
#
loop_
_entity_poly.entity_id
_entity_poly.type
_entity_poly.pdbx_seq_one_letter_code
_entity_poly.pdbx_strand_id
1 'polypeptide(L)' 'MNLKEYVVYKGESFVCLGTIKECAQHMGVLPETVKYYTTPTYQRRLAKRKRARNYLTVTVLEED' A
#
# COMPACT_ATOMS: atom_id res chain seq x y z
N MET A 1 -6.70 17.85 10.17
CA MET A 1 -6.63 16.73 9.20
C MET A 1 -5.49 15.85 9.67
N ASN A 2 -5.77 14.67 10.22
CA ASN A 2 -4.70 13.73 10.55
C ASN A 2 -4.09 13.26 9.23
N LEU A 3 -2.82 13.62 8.98
CA LEU A 3 -2.07 13.04 7.87
C LEU A 3 -1.88 11.57 8.22
N LYS A 4 -2.62 10.69 7.56
CA LYS A 4 -2.37 9.25 7.67
C LYS A 4 -1.08 8.95 6.90
N GLU A 5 -0.16 8.28 7.57
CA GLU A 5 1.03 7.73 6.94
C GLU A 5 0.76 6.30 6.49
N TYR A 6 1.39 5.94 5.38
CA TYR A 6 1.23 4.68 4.70
C TYR A 6 2.60 4.10 4.45
N VAL A 7 2.73 2.81 4.73
CA VAL A 7 3.89 2.02 4.33
C VAL A 7 3.50 1.08 3.22
N VAL A 8 4.31 1.05 2.17
CA VAL A 8 4.15 0.18 1.03
C VAL A 8 5.28 -0.85 1.00
N TYR A 9 4.89 -2.12 0.89
CA TYR A 9 5.78 -3.25 0.68
C TYR A 9 5.49 -3.93 -0.65
N LYS A 10 6.53 -4.47 -1.30
CA LYS A 10 6.41 -5.37 -2.44
C LYS A 10 6.99 -6.73 -2.04
N GLY A 11 6.12 -7.66 -1.65
CA GLY A 11 6.55 -8.89 -0.97
C GLY A 11 7.24 -8.54 0.34
N GLU A 12 8.51 -8.90 0.46
CA GLU A 12 9.37 -8.60 1.63
C GLU A 12 10.17 -7.30 1.49
N SER A 13 10.14 -6.66 0.31
CA SER A 13 10.90 -5.44 0.06
C SER A 13 10.09 -4.20 0.46
N PHE A 14 10.71 -3.31 1.23
CA PHE A 14 10.20 -1.97 1.49
C PHE A 14 10.22 -1.12 0.21
N VAL A 15 9.17 -0.35 -0.04
CA VAL A 15 9.03 0.51 -1.23
C VAL A 15 8.98 1.98 -0.83
N CYS A 16 8.01 2.37 -0.01
CA CYS A 16 7.88 3.76 0.46
C CYS A 16 7.20 3.83 1.82
N LEU A 17 7.47 4.93 2.51
CA LEU A 17 6.78 5.38 3.72
C LEU A 17 6.42 6.85 3.49
N GLY A 18 5.21 7.24 3.87
CA GLY A 18 4.76 8.63 3.85
C GLY A 18 3.29 8.73 3.52
N THR A 19 2.86 9.87 2.99
CA THR A 19 1.47 10.07 2.58
C THR A 19 1.12 9.28 1.32
N ILE A 20 -0.18 9.10 1.04
CA ILE A 20 -0.66 8.50 -0.22
C ILE A 20 -0.05 9.19 -1.45
N LYS A 21 0.12 10.51 -1.41
CA LYS A 21 0.64 11.27 -2.56
C LYS A 21 2.12 10.98 -2.81
N GLU A 22 2.94 10.98 -1.75
CA GLU A 22 4.38 10.68 -1.85
C GLU A 22 4.60 9.25 -2.32
N CYS A 23 3.85 8.29 -1.75
CA CYS A 23 3.92 6.90 -2.17
C CYS A 23 3.45 6.70 -3.62
N ALA A 24 2.39 7.40 -4.05
CA ALA A 24 1.92 7.36 -5.43
C ALA A 24 2.97 7.90 -6.41
N GLN A 25 3.60 9.03 -6.07
CA GLN A 25 4.67 9.63 -6.86
C GLN A 25 5.90 8.72 -6.94
N HIS A 26 6.32 8.14 -5.81
CA HIS A 26 7.47 7.21 -5.77
C HIS A 26 7.23 5.97 -6.63
N MET A 27 6.01 5.44 -6.63
CA MET A 27 5.63 4.27 -7.41
C MET A 27 5.27 4.59 -8.88
N GLY A 28 5.12 5.87 -9.24
CA GLY A 28 4.64 6.27 -10.56
C GLY A 28 3.18 5.87 -10.84
N VAL A 29 2.33 5.82 -9.80
CA VAL A 29 0.91 5.47 -9.91
C VAL A 29 0.01 6.62 -9.46
N LEU A 30 -1.30 6.50 -9.69
CA LEU A 30 -2.27 7.47 -9.19
C LEU A 30 -2.49 7.31 -7.67
N PRO A 31 -2.73 8.40 -6.93
CA PRO A 31 -3.12 8.36 -5.51
C PRO A 31 -4.31 7.42 -5.23
N GLU A 32 -5.27 7.37 -6.15
CA GLU A 32 -6.44 6.49 -6.08
C GLU A 32 -6.06 5.01 -6.13
N THR A 33 -4.99 4.66 -6.85
CA THR A 33 -4.46 3.30 -6.91
C THR A 33 -3.87 2.87 -5.57
N VAL A 34 -3.13 3.76 -4.90
CA VAL A 34 -2.61 3.50 -3.54
C VAL A 34 -3.77 3.31 -2.55
N LYS A 35 -4.80 4.16 -2.64
CA LYS A 35 -6.03 4.03 -1.85
C LYS A 35 -6.78 2.73 -2.14
N TYR A 36 -6.79 2.27 -3.40
CA TYR A 36 -7.38 0.99 -3.76
C TYR A 36 -6.68 -0.19 -3.06
N TYR A 37 -5.35 -0.13 -2.89
CA TYR A 37 -4.60 -1.18 -2.21
C TYR A 37 -4.93 -1.31 -0.72
N THR A 38 -5.40 -0.23 -0.08
CA THR A 38 -5.87 -0.27 1.31
C THR A 38 -7.27 -0.86 1.46
N THR A 39 -7.98 -1.12 0.35
CA THR A 39 -9.36 -1.63 0.42
C THR A 39 -9.41 -3.12 0.80
N PRO A 40 -10.46 -3.56 1.53
CA PRO A 40 -10.63 -4.96 1.89
C PRO A 40 -10.81 -5.86 0.66
N THR A 41 -11.35 -5.32 -0.44
CA THR A 41 -11.48 -6.06 -1.70
C THR A 41 -10.12 -6.43 -2.29
N TYR A 42 -9.15 -5.52 -2.25
CA TYR A 42 -7.80 -5.82 -2.72
C TYR A 42 -7.08 -6.82 -1.80
N GLN A 43 -7.21 -6.65 -0.49
CA GLN A 43 -6.63 -7.58 0.50
C GLN A 43 -7.18 -9.00 0.36
N ARG A 44 -8.49 -9.17 0.11
CA ARG A 44 -9.08 -10.49 -0.18
C ARG A 44 -8.55 -11.10 -1.47
N ARG A 45 -8.28 -10.30 -2.50
CA ARG A 45 -7.64 -10.75 -3.75
C ARG A 45 -6.21 -11.20 -3.50
N LEU A 46 -5.48 -10.51 -2.64
CA LEU A 46 -4.13 -10.89 -2.22
C LEU A 46 -4.13 -12.23 -1.48
N ALA A 47 -5.01 -12.41 -0.50
CA ALA A 47 -5.09 -13.63 0.30
C ALA A 47 -5.36 -14.90 -0.53
N LYS A 48 -6.04 -14.78 -1.67
CA LYS A 48 -6.29 -15.90 -2.60
C LYS A 48 -5.06 -16.29 -3.45
N ARG A 49 -4.00 -15.49 -3.48
CA ARG A 49 -2.80 -15.78 -4.28
C ARG A 49 -1.88 -16.75 -3.54
N LYS A 50 -1.68 -17.95 -4.09
CA LYS A 50 -0.88 -19.03 -3.47
C LYS A 50 0.65 -18.84 -3.46
N ARG A 51 1.20 -17.96 -4.30
CA ARG A 51 2.64 -17.64 -4.38
C ARG A 51 2.81 -16.19 -4.76
N ALA A 52 2.83 -15.33 -3.77
CA ALA A 52 2.90 -13.89 -3.98
C ALA A 52 4.35 -13.45 -3.74
N ARG A 53 5.20 -13.42 -4.77
CA ARG A 53 6.48 -12.68 -4.72
C ARG A 53 6.33 -11.24 -5.26
N ASN A 54 5.34 -11.03 -6.13
CA ASN A 54 5.06 -9.76 -6.78
C ASN A 54 3.70 -9.19 -6.35
N TYR A 55 3.49 -9.04 -5.04
CA TYR A 55 2.30 -8.38 -4.52
C TYR A 55 2.68 -7.13 -3.77
N LEU A 56 1.74 -6.17 -3.74
CA LEU A 56 1.92 -4.91 -3.09
C LEU A 56 1.04 -4.89 -1.85
N THR A 57 1.61 -4.61 -0.68
CA THR A 57 0.88 -4.49 0.58
C THR A 57 1.00 -3.06 1.04
N VAL A 58 -0.13 -2.46 1.39
CA VAL A 58 -0.16 -1.10 1.93
C VAL A 58 -0.78 -1.17 3.31
N THR A 59 -0.02 -0.71 4.30
CA THR A 59 -0.44 -0.65 5.71
C THR A 59 -0.52 0.80 6.13
N VAL A 60 -1.58 1.16 6.84
CA VAL A 60 -1.73 2.47 7.46
C VAL A 60 -0.98 2.44 8.78
N LEU A 61 -0.07 3.38 9.00
CA LEU A 61 0.47 3.64 10.32
C LEU A 61 -0.49 4.59 11.02
N GLU A 62 -1.11 4.11 12.10
CA GLU A 62 -1.83 4.97 13.03
C GLU A 62 -0.84 5.24 14.17
N GLU A 63 -0.50 6.51 14.41
CA GLU A 63 0.19 6.92 15.64
C GLU A 63 -0.82 6.75 16.78
N ASP A 64 -0.52 5.83 17.71
CA ASP A 64 -1.27 5.61 18.96
C ASP A 64 -1.15 6.81 19.91
#